data_AF-S9PDJ9-F1
#
_entry.id   AF-S9PDJ9-F1
#
_cell.length_a   1.000
_cell.length_b   1.000
_cell.length_c   1.000
_cell.angle_alpha   90.00
_cell.angle_beta   90.00
_cell.angle_gamma   90.00
#
_symmetry.space_group_name_H-M   'P 1'
#
loop_
_entity.id
_entity.type
_entity.pdbx_description
1 polymer ?
#
loop_
_entity_poly.entity_id
_entity_poly.type
_entity_poly.pdbx_seq_one_letter_code
_entity_poly.pdbx_strand_id
1 'polypeptide(L)'
;MGPLLAVLVLLYPSSTTGPEIDRRPPWVDAQREFEARLQDVSESSRQLMVELEAQPRPAKAAARAPSPQKQPASVLVEEDDPRCKPVPVKHLGGNDPHNKCADLMPNNSFSGWDVFVNGKNFDALQLATLTLWDVKTDDFDKHSSRSQDFLARVKLPELQREDRLARQCGYNFIVGVKSAAHKAVLFKLDRTLKVVVMDWC
;
A
#
# COMPACT_ATOMS: atom_id res chain seq x y z
N MET A 1 96.79 -14.88 -8.40
CA MET A 1 96.10 -15.76 -7.44
C MET A 1 94.79 -15.09 -7.07
N GLY A 2 93.68 -15.47 -7.69
CA GLY A 2 92.38 -14.91 -7.38
C GLY A 2 91.28 -15.85 -7.84
N PRO A 3 90.60 -16.52 -6.92
CA PRO A 3 89.29 -17.06 -7.20
C PRO A 3 88.28 -16.57 -6.15
N LEU A 4 87.04 -16.34 -6.57
CA LEU A 4 85.89 -17.14 -6.16
C LEU A 4 84.60 -16.39 -6.52
N LEU A 5 83.83 -17.07 -7.37
CA LEU A 5 82.47 -16.77 -7.76
C LEU A 5 81.56 -16.71 -6.52
N ALA A 6 80.83 -15.61 -6.36
CA ALA A 6 79.75 -15.51 -5.39
C ALA A 6 78.50 -16.21 -5.95
N VAL A 7 78.11 -17.33 -5.34
CA VAL A 7 76.81 -17.97 -5.56
C VAL A 7 75.81 -17.38 -4.58
N LEU A 8 74.82 -16.65 -5.10
CA LEU A 8 73.72 -16.06 -4.34
C LEU A 8 72.63 -17.13 -4.14
N VAL A 9 72.48 -17.66 -2.92
CA VAL A 9 71.30 -18.46 -2.53
C VAL A 9 70.47 -17.64 -1.55
N LEU A 10 69.38 -17.07 -2.05
CA LEU A 10 68.35 -16.44 -1.21
C LEU A 10 67.51 -17.54 -0.56
N LEU A 11 67.83 -17.88 0.69
CA LEU A 11 66.92 -18.61 1.56
C LEU A 11 65.96 -17.59 2.20
N TYR A 12 64.80 -17.38 1.58
CA TYR A 12 63.68 -16.70 2.23
C TYR A 12 62.89 -17.74 3.05
N PRO A 13 62.74 -17.58 4.37
CA PRO A 13 61.82 -18.40 5.15
C PRO A 13 60.38 -18.01 4.79
N SER A 14 59.62 -18.95 4.24
CA SER A 14 58.17 -18.81 4.06
C SER A 14 57.49 -19.00 5.42
N SER A 15 57.23 -17.89 6.13
CA SER A 15 56.33 -17.88 7.28
C SER A 15 55.55 -16.56 7.32
N THR A 16 54.25 -16.63 7.08
CA THR A 16 53.18 -16.04 7.92
C THR A 16 51.83 -16.22 7.21
N THR A 17 51.06 -17.24 7.61
CA THR A 17 49.60 -17.14 7.56
C THR A 17 49.22 -16.02 8.53
N GLY A 18 48.99 -14.81 8.00
CA GLY A 18 48.35 -13.74 8.75
C GLY A 18 46.91 -14.13 9.12
N PRO A 19 46.30 -13.51 10.14
CA PRO A 19 44.90 -13.75 10.44
C PRO A 19 44.07 -13.42 9.18
N GLU A 20 43.21 -14.34 8.77
CA GLU A 20 42.21 -14.13 7.72
C GLU A 20 41.32 -12.96 8.18
N ILE A 21 41.66 -11.74 7.77
CA ILE A 21 40.84 -10.57 8.05
C ILE A 21 39.56 -10.78 7.24
N ASP A 22 38.43 -10.97 7.93
CA ASP A 22 37.12 -11.00 7.30
C ASP A 22 36.93 -9.68 6.54
N ARG A 23 37.05 -9.75 5.21
CA ARG A 23 36.92 -8.60 4.31
C ARG A 23 35.46 -8.25 4.04
N ARG A 24 34.51 -8.92 4.70
CA ARG A 24 33.10 -8.62 4.53
C ARG A 24 32.82 -7.20 5.00
N PRO A 25 32.28 -6.33 4.13
CA PRO A 25 31.94 -4.99 4.53
C PRO A 25 30.87 -5.01 5.65
N PRO A 26 30.98 -4.16 6.68
CA PRO A 26 30.03 -4.12 7.81
C PRO A 26 28.56 -3.94 7.40
N TRP A 27 28.31 -3.37 6.21
CA TRP A 27 26.95 -3.19 5.69
C TRP A 27 26.27 -4.50 5.28
N VAL A 28 27.02 -5.56 4.96
CA VAL A 28 26.45 -6.86 4.57
C VAL A 28 25.76 -7.53 5.75
N ASP A 29 26.35 -7.43 6.94
CA ASP A 29 25.77 -8.00 8.16
C ASP A 29 24.58 -7.15 8.63
N ALA A 30 24.69 -5.82 8.55
CA ALA A 30 23.57 -4.92 8.83
C ALA A 30 22.37 -5.17 7.89
N GLN A 31 22.62 -5.44 6.60
CA GLN A 31 21.55 -5.78 5.66
C GLN A 31 20.91 -7.13 5.98
N ARG A 32 21.70 -8.14 6.35
CA ARG A 32 21.19 -9.45 6.76
C ARG A 32 20.35 -9.37 8.04
N GLU A 33 20.77 -8.56 9.01
CA GLU A 33 19.99 -8.32 10.22
C GLU A 33 18.66 -7.62 9.91
N PHE A 34 18.66 -6.66 8.99
CA PHE A 34 17.44 -5.99 8.58
C PHE A 34 16.48 -6.95 7.85
N GLU A 35 16.99 -7.78 6.94
CA GLU A 35 16.20 -8.81 6.26
C GLU A 35 15.62 -9.84 7.25
N ALA A 36 16.40 -10.26 8.25
CA ALA A 36 15.92 -11.16 9.30
C ALA A 36 14.79 -10.53 10.14
N ARG A 37 14.91 -9.24 10.50
CA ARG A 37 13.84 -8.52 11.21
C ARG A 37 12.57 -8.40 10.37
N LEU A 38 12.69 -8.17 9.06
CA LEU A 38 11.53 -8.12 8.17
C LEU A 38 10.83 -9.48 8.06
N GLN A 39 11.60 -10.57 8.03
CA GLN A 39 11.06 -11.93 8.06
C GLN A 39 10.32 -12.22 9.37
N ASP A 40 10.92 -11.87 10.51
CA ASP A 40 10.29 -12.04 11.83
C ASP A 40 8.98 -11.27 11.97
N VAL A 41 8.94 -10.01 11.50
CA VAL A 41 7.72 -9.20 11.47
C VAL A 41 6.66 -9.83 10.54
N SER A 42 7.09 -10.33 9.37
CA SER A 42 6.20 -11.00 8.43
C SER A 42 5.60 -12.27 9.03
N GLU A 43 6.39 -13.07 9.75
CA GLU A 43 5.92 -14.28 10.42
C GLU A 43 4.98 -13.96 11.58
N SER A 44 5.32 -12.98 12.42
CA SER A 44 4.46 -12.48 13.49
C SER A 44 3.12 -11.96 12.95
N SER A 45 3.13 -11.25 11.83
CA SER A 45 1.91 -10.79 11.16
C SER A 45 1.06 -11.97 10.68
N ARG A 46 1.66 -13.01 10.08
CA ARG A 46 0.93 -14.22 9.67
C ARG A 46 0.34 -14.96 10.85
N GLN A 47 1.06 -15.08 11.95
CA GLN A 47 0.56 -15.71 13.18
C GLN A 47 -0.64 -14.95 13.76
N LEU A 48 -0.55 -13.62 13.84
CA LEU A 48 -1.65 -12.76 14.28
C LEU A 48 -2.89 -12.88 13.37
N MET A 49 -2.69 -12.99 12.06
CA MET A 49 -3.80 -13.21 11.12
C MET A 49 -4.49 -14.56 11.36
N VAL A 50 -3.73 -15.63 11.57
CA VAL A 50 -4.27 -16.96 11.89
C VAL A 50 -5.01 -16.93 13.24
N GLU A 51 -4.47 -16.25 14.26
CA GLU A 51 -5.12 -16.10 15.56
C GLU A 51 -6.43 -15.31 15.45
N LEU A 52 -6.45 -14.22 14.68
CA LEU A 52 -7.65 -13.43 14.46
C LEU A 52 -8.73 -14.21 13.70
N GLU A 53 -8.34 -15.04 12.73
CA GLU A 53 -9.25 -15.94 12.02
C GLU A 53 -9.78 -17.08 12.89
N ALA A 54 -8.97 -17.58 13.83
CA ALA A 54 -9.35 -18.63 14.76
C ALA A 54 -10.25 -18.14 15.91
N GLN A 55 -10.33 -16.82 16.15
CA GLN A 55 -11.21 -16.28 17.18
C GLN A 55 -12.70 -16.44 16.80
N PRO A 56 -13.57 -16.88 17.74
CA PRO A 56 -15.00 -16.97 17.48
C PRO A 56 -15.55 -15.57 17.19
N ARG A 57 -16.28 -15.44 16.07
CA ARG A 57 -17.03 -14.20 15.82
C ARG A 57 -18.00 -13.97 16.98
N PRO A 58 -18.08 -12.75 17.53
CA PRO A 58 -19.02 -12.45 18.62
C PRO A 58 -20.44 -12.81 18.17
N ALA A 59 -21.15 -13.54 19.03
CA ALA A 59 -22.53 -13.93 18.78
C ALA A 59 -23.38 -12.68 18.53
N LYS A 60 -24.06 -12.63 17.37
CA LYS A 60 -25.00 -11.57 17.04
C LYS A 60 -26.08 -11.50 18.14
N ALA A 61 -26.20 -10.36 18.79
CA ALA A 61 -27.40 -10.05 19.58
C ALA A 61 -28.64 -10.12 18.65
N ALA A 62 -29.71 -10.72 19.16
CA ALA A 62 -30.94 -10.96 18.42
C ALA A 62 -31.49 -9.67 17.76
N ALA A 63 -31.76 -9.74 16.46
CA ALA A 63 -32.35 -8.66 15.70
C ALA A 63 -33.76 -8.34 16.21
N ARG A 64 -34.02 -7.07 16.51
CA ARG A 64 -35.37 -6.55 16.73
C ARG A 64 -36.08 -6.45 15.37
N ALA A 65 -37.36 -6.86 15.33
CA ALA A 65 -38.15 -6.93 14.11
C ALA A 65 -38.21 -5.59 13.34
N PRO A 66 -38.13 -5.58 11.99
CA PRO A 66 -38.23 -4.35 11.21
C PRO A 66 -39.69 -3.91 11.05
N SER A 67 -39.93 -2.61 11.21
CA SER A 67 -41.20 -1.96 10.84
C SER A 67 -41.32 -1.86 9.32
N PRO A 68 -42.54 -1.90 8.76
CA PRO A 68 -42.73 -1.91 7.31
C PRO A 68 -42.64 -0.50 6.75
N GLN A 69 -41.55 -0.19 6.03
CA GLN A 69 -41.48 0.99 5.16
C GLN A 69 -41.48 0.57 3.69
N LYS A 70 -42.43 1.16 2.95
CA LYS A 70 -42.68 0.98 1.52
C LYS A 70 -41.41 1.19 0.69
N GLN A 71 -41.08 0.19 -0.11
CA GLN A 71 -40.06 0.25 -1.16
C GLN A 71 -40.57 1.04 -2.38
N PRO A 72 -39.70 1.84 -3.03
CA PRO A 72 -39.69 1.94 -4.48
C PRO A 72 -38.77 0.85 -5.07
N ALA A 73 -39.14 0.41 -6.27
CA ALA A 73 -38.68 -0.77 -6.99
C ALA A 73 -37.15 -1.02 -7.03
N SER A 74 -36.86 -2.31 -6.93
CA SER A 74 -35.59 -3.02 -7.08
C SER A 74 -34.86 -2.71 -8.39
N VAL A 75 -33.60 -2.27 -8.28
CA VAL A 75 -32.57 -2.61 -9.26
C VAL A 75 -31.94 -3.92 -8.79
N LEU A 76 -32.14 -4.98 -9.57
CA LEU A 76 -31.52 -6.28 -9.34
C LEU A 76 -30.00 -6.12 -9.52
N VAL A 77 -29.24 -6.27 -8.43
CA VAL A 77 -27.80 -6.52 -8.49
C VAL A 77 -27.56 -7.86 -7.81
N GLU A 78 -26.90 -8.76 -8.53
CA GLU A 78 -26.51 -10.07 -8.02
C GLU A 78 -25.68 -9.97 -6.74
N GLU A 79 -26.04 -10.84 -5.80
CA GLU A 79 -25.38 -11.24 -4.56
C GLU A 79 -25.27 -10.21 -3.42
N ASP A 80 -26.06 -10.45 -2.36
CA ASP A 80 -25.98 -9.80 -1.04
C ASP A 80 -24.69 -10.19 -0.29
N ASP A 81 -23.53 -10.24 -0.97
CA ASP A 81 -22.24 -10.55 -0.35
C ASP A 81 -21.99 -9.51 0.75
N PRO A 82 -21.96 -9.92 2.03
CA PRO A 82 -21.75 -8.99 3.13
C PRO A 82 -20.43 -8.21 3.02
N ARG A 83 -19.44 -8.72 2.27
CA ARG A 83 -18.17 -8.03 2.01
C ARG A 83 -18.34 -6.83 1.10
N CYS A 84 -19.34 -6.82 0.23
CA CYS A 84 -19.58 -5.75 -0.75
C CYS A 84 -20.49 -4.65 -0.22
N LYS A 85 -21.06 -4.82 0.98
CA LYS A 85 -21.83 -3.77 1.67
C LYS A 85 -20.87 -2.70 2.19
N PRO A 86 -21.10 -1.42 1.89
CA PRO A 86 -20.23 -0.36 2.36
C PRO A 86 -20.45 -0.14 3.86
N VAL A 87 -19.37 -0.19 4.63
CA VAL A 87 -19.40 0.03 6.08
C VAL A 87 -18.59 1.28 6.39
N PRO A 88 -19.19 2.38 6.90
CA PRO A 88 -18.42 3.53 7.33
C PRO A 88 -17.55 3.14 8.53
N VAL A 89 -16.27 3.49 8.47
CA VAL A 89 -15.27 3.20 9.50
C VAL A 89 -14.45 4.45 9.78
N LYS A 90 -13.94 4.59 11.01
CA LYS A 90 -13.12 5.76 11.34
C LYS A 90 -11.93 5.82 10.39
N HIS A 91 -11.53 7.03 10.00
CA HIS A 91 -10.35 7.23 9.17
C HIS A 91 -9.15 6.45 9.72
N LEU A 92 -8.46 5.74 8.83
CA LEU A 92 -7.21 5.08 9.18
C LEU A 92 -6.03 6.03 8.97
N GLY A 93 -5.24 6.25 10.02
CA GLY A 93 -4.08 7.15 9.99
C GLY A 93 -4.37 8.55 10.54
N GLY A 94 -3.37 9.43 10.48
CA GLY A 94 -3.36 10.74 11.17
C GLY A 94 -2.89 11.91 10.31
N ASN A 95 -3.13 11.88 8.99
CA ASN A 95 -2.83 13.01 8.12
C ASN A 95 -4.09 13.87 7.93
N ASP A 96 -4.28 14.86 8.80
CA ASP A 96 -5.45 15.75 8.78
C ASP A 96 -5.78 16.35 7.39
N PRO A 97 -4.80 16.75 6.54
CA PRO A 97 -5.11 17.25 5.20
C PRO A 97 -5.74 16.21 4.27
N HIS A 98 -5.35 14.94 4.39
CA HIS A 98 -5.87 13.85 3.59
C HIS A 98 -7.35 13.63 3.85
N ASN A 99 -7.71 13.45 5.11
CA ASN A 99 -9.09 13.22 5.54
C ASN A 99 -9.97 14.41 5.20
N LYS A 100 -9.48 15.64 5.40
CA LYS A 100 -10.21 16.85 4.99
C LYS A 100 -10.55 16.85 3.50
N CYS A 101 -9.62 16.46 2.63
CA CYS A 101 -9.88 16.41 1.19
C CYS A 101 -10.87 15.31 0.79
N ALA A 102 -10.82 14.16 1.47
CA ALA A 102 -11.79 13.08 1.28
C ALA A 102 -13.20 13.49 1.76
N ASP A 103 -13.28 14.18 2.89
CA ASP A 103 -14.52 14.67 3.48
C ASP A 103 -15.22 15.71 2.61
N LEU A 104 -14.44 16.56 1.93
CA LEU A 104 -14.91 17.59 1.00
C LEU A 104 -15.27 17.04 -0.39
N MET A 105 -15.09 15.74 -0.64
CA MET A 105 -15.42 15.13 -1.93
C MET A 105 -16.90 15.37 -2.29
N PRO A 106 -17.21 15.92 -3.48
CA PRO A 106 -18.58 16.27 -3.86
C PRO A 106 -19.53 15.07 -3.83
N ASN A 107 -20.63 15.20 -3.07
CA ASN A 107 -21.60 14.12 -2.86
C ASN A 107 -21.02 12.88 -2.13
N ASN A 108 -20.04 13.07 -1.24
CA ASN A 108 -19.60 12.02 -0.31
C ASN A 108 -20.76 11.58 0.59
N SER A 109 -21.10 10.30 0.53
CA SER A 109 -22.18 9.69 1.31
C SER A 109 -21.78 9.44 2.77
N PHE A 110 -20.48 9.42 3.07
CA PHE A 110 -19.93 9.16 4.39
C PHE A 110 -18.85 10.19 4.78
N SER A 111 -19.10 11.48 4.54
CA SER A 111 -18.20 12.56 4.99
C SER A 111 -17.86 12.44 6.49
N GLY A 112 -16.59 12.53 6.84
CA GLY A 112 -16.02 12.30 8.17
C GLY A 112 -15.61 10.86 8.47
N TRP A 113 -15.70 9.96 7.48
CA TRP A 113 -15.44 8.53 7.61
C TRP A 113 -14.77 7.95 6.34
N ASP A 114 -13.95 6.93 6.54
CA ASP A 114 -13.58 6.01 5.46
C ASP A 114 -14.72 5.01 5.22
N VAL A 115 -14.63 4.25 4.13
CA VAL A 115 -15.62 3.24 3.74
C VAL A 115 -14.93 1.90 3.53
N PHE A 116 -15.26 0.91 4.36
CA PHE A 116 -14.77 -0.45 4.21
C PHE A 116 -15.64 -1.23 3.22
N VAL A 117 -15.02 -1.73 2.15
CA VAL A 117 -15.62 -2.60 1.13
C VAL A 117 -14.58 -3.65 0.72
N ASN A 118 -15.01 -4.91 0.64
CA ASN A 118 -14.22 -6.04 0.12
C ASN A 118 -12.81 -6.17 0.74
N GLY A 119 -12.68 -5.95 2.04
CA GLY A 119 -11.39 -6.05 2.72
C GLY A 119 -10.49 -4.82 2.58
N LYS A 120 -11.00 -3.67 2.11
CA LYS A 120 -10.25 -2.42 1.95
C LYS A 120 -11.03 -1.21 2.45
N ASN A 121 -10.33 -0.28 3.09
CA ASN A 121 -10.81 1.07 3.38
C ASN A 121 -10.56 1.97 2.17
N PHE A 122 -11.61 2.62 1.70
CA PHE A 122 -11.59 3.68 0.71
C PHE A 122 -11.89 5.01 1.39
N ASP A 123 -11.40 6.10 0.84
CA ASP A 123 -11.45 7.40 1.52
C ASP A 123 -12.84 8.06 1.40
N ALA A 124 -13.59 7.72 0.36
CA ALA A 124 -14.94 8.23 0.17
C ALA A 124 -15.81 7.31 -0.71
N LEU A 125 -17.13 7.51 -0.62
CA LEU A 125 -18.12 6.84 -1.46
C LEU A 125 -19.13 7.85 -2.02
N GLN A 126 -19.37 7.81 -3.32
CA GLN A 126 -20.56 8.38 -3.96
C GLN A 126 -21.58 7.26 -4.18
N LEU A 127 -22.55 7.11 -3.26
CA LEU A 127 -23.50 6.01 -3.31
C LEU A 127 -24.39 6.04 -4.57
N ALA A 128 -24.76 7.24 -5.04
CA ALA A 128 -25.61 7.41 -6.22
C ALA A 128 -25.00 6.86 -7.52
N THR A 129 -23.66 6.82 -7.60
CA THR A 129 -22.92 6.33 -8.77
C THR A 129 -22.13 5.05 -8.45
N LEU A 130 -22.31 4.51 -7.24
CA LEU A 130 -21.52 3.41 -6.69
C LEU A 130 -20.02 3.60 -6.94
N THR A 131 -19.49 4.78 -6.61
CA THR A 131 -18.07 5.10 -6.86
C THR A 131 -17.29 5.20 -5.57
N LEU A 132 -16.30 4.33 -5.39
CA LEU A 132 -15.32 4.39 -4.32
C LEU A 132 -14.12 5.23 -4.75
N TRP A 133 -13.52 5.93 -3.78
CA TRP A 133 -12.46 6.88 -4.02
C TRP A 133 -11.21 6.57 -3.20
N ASP A 134 -10.06 6.80 -3.81
CA ASP A 134 -8.76 6.89 -3.15
C ASP A 134 -8.16 8.28 -3.44
N VAL A 135 -7.81 9.02 -2.40
CA VAL A 135 -7.47 10.45 -2.41
C VAL A 135 -5.96 10.60 -2.17
N LYS A 136 -5.30 11.38 -3.02
CA LYS A 136 -3.86 11.67 -2.92
C LYS A 136 -3.62 13.15 -2.73
N THR A 137 -3.18 13.50 -1.52
CA THR A 137 -2.89 14.87 -1.11
C THR A 137 -1.40 15.22 -1.13
N ASP A 138 -0.55 14.32 -1.62
CA ASP A 138 0.88 14.57 -1.74
C ASP A 138 1.17 15.76 -2.66
N ASP A 139 2.18 16.56 -2.33
CA ASP A 139 2.69 17.65 -3.19
C ASP A 139 3.55 17.08 -4.33
N PHE A 140 2.94 16.19 -5.12
CA PHE A 140 3.59 15.39 -6.15
C PHE A 140 4.36 16.23 -7.17
N ASP A 141 3.80 17.40 -7.51
CA ASP A 141 4.34 18.35 -8.47
C ASP A 141 5.63 19.03 -8.02
N LYS A 142 5.93 19.07 -6.71
CA LYS A 142 7.18 19.62 -6.17
C LYS A 142 8.37 18.68 -6.31
N HIS A 143 8.13 17.41 -6.62
CA HIS A 143 9.19 16.43 -6.81
C HIS A 143 9.84 16.55 -8.19
N SER A 144 11.10 16.12 -8.30
CA SER A 144 11.77 15.96 -9.60
C SER A 144 11.03 14.94 -10.46
N SER A 145 11.15 15.03 -11.78
CA SER A 145 10.53 14.05 -12.71
C SER A 145 10.92 12.60 -12.39
N ARG A 146 12.18 12.37 -12.03
CA ARG A 146 12.65 11.04 -11.60
C ARG A 146 11.94 10.55 -10.33
N SER A 147 11.76 11.42 -9.35
CA SER A 147 11.06 11.10 -8.11
C SER A 147 9.57 10.87 -8.36
N GLN A 148 8.93 11.68 -9.21
CA GLN A 148 7.54 11.49 -9.63
C GLN A 148 7.32 10.11 -10.28
N ASP A 149 8.16 9.74 -11.25
CA ASP A 149 8.09 8.44 -11.92
C ASP A 149 8.27 7.28 -10.92
N PHE A 150 9.20 7.41 -9.97
CA PHE A 150 9.42 6.41 -8.93
C PHE A 150 8.22 6.26 -8.00
N LEU A 151 7.72 7.38 -7.44
CA LEU A 151 6.59 7.39 -6.51
C LEU A 151 5.32 6.80 -7.16
N ALA A 152 5.04 7.18 -8.40
CA ALA A 152 3.90 6.66 -9.14
C ALA A 152 4.03 5.15 -9.39
N ARG A 153 5.23 4.66 -9.77
CA ARG A 153 5.47 3.21 -9.97
C ARG A 153 5.32 2.39 -8.69
N VAL A 154 5.77 2.93 -7.56
CA VAL A 154 5.65 2.26 -6.26
C VAL A 154 4.19 2.19 -5.82
N LYS A 155 3.38 3.22 -6.10
CA LYS A 155 1.96 3.26 -5.69
C LYS A 155 1.03 2.52 -6.63
N LEU A 156 1.37 2.40 -7.91
CA LEU A 156 0.51 1.82 -8.93
C LEU A 156 -0.05 0.42 -8.58
N PRO A 157 0.73 -0.54 -8.05
CA PRO A 157 0.20 -1.87 -7.75
C PRO A 157 -0.94 -1.86 -6.72
N GLU A 158 -0.90 -0.95 -5.74
CA GLU A 158 -1.99 -0.83 -4.76
C GLU A 158 -3.23 -0.20 -5.41
N LEU A 159 -3.07 0.85 -6.23
CA LEU A 159 -4.20 1.45 -6.97
C LEU A 159 -4.90 0.42 -7.88
N GLN A 160 -4.12 -0.44 -8.54
CA GLN A 160 -4.66 -1.53 -9.36
C GLN A 160 -5.36 -2.61 -8.53
N ARG A 161 -4.85 -2.88 -7.32
CA ARG A 161 -5.49 -3.81 -6.36
C ARG A 161 -6.82 -3.24 -5.86
N GLU A 162 -6.84 -1.97 -5.48
CA GLU A 162 -8.04 -1.25 -5.03
C GLU A 162 -9.12 -1.19 -6.11
N ASP A 163 -8.75 -0.83 -7.35
CA ASP A 163 -9.66 -0.84 -8.50
C ASP A 163 -10.27 -2.23 -8.72
N ARG A 164 -9.46 -3.28 -8.65
CA ARG A 164 -9.95 -4.66 -8.77
C ARG A 164 -10.92 -5.03 -7.64
N LEU A 165 -10.61 -4.67 -6.38
CA LEU A 165 -11.47 -4.97 -5.24
C LEU A 165 -12.82 -4.24 -5.32
N ALA A 166 -12.81 -2.98 -5.77
CA ALA A 166 -14.02 -2.20 -6.00
C ALA A 166 -14.89 -2.84 -7.09
N ARG A 167 -14.28 -3.16 -8.25
CA ARG A 167 -14.99 -3.76 -9.39
C ARG A 167 -15.57 -5.14 -9.09
N GLN A 168 -14.90 -5.95 -8.27
CA GLN A 168 -15.42 -7.24 -7.81
C GLN A 168 -16.75 -7.11 -7.06
N CYS A 169 -17.00 -5.96 -6.43
CA CYS A 169 -18.24 -5.64 -5.73
C CYS A 169 -19.18 -4.72 -6.53
N GLY A 170 -18.93 -4.54 -7.83
CA GLY A 170 -19.77 -3.71 -8.70
C GLY A 170 -19.59 -2.19 -8.53
N TYR A 171 -18.58 -1.74 -7.79
CA TYR A 171 -18.28 -0.32 -7.65
C TYR A 171 -17.38 0.18 -8.79
N ASN A 172 -17.58 1.42 -9.18
CA ASN A 172 -16.57 2.22 -9.84
C ASN A 172 -15.44 2.57 -8.85
N PHE A 173 -14.25 2.83 -9.39
CA PHE A 173 -13.11 3.32 -8.61
C PHE A 173 -12.48 4.54 -9.29
N ILE A 174 -12.20 5.58 -8.51
CA ILE A 174 -11.56 6.81 -8.98
C ILE A 174 -10.43 7.19 -8.02
N VAL A 175 -9.29 7.58 -8.59
CA VAL A 175 -8.19 8.18 -7.85
C VAL A 175 -8.27 9.71 -7.98
N GLY A 176 -8.43 10.40 -6.84
CA GLY A 176 -8.36 11.85 -6.76
C GLY A 176 -6.92 12.30 -6.48
N VAL A 177 -6.39 13.23 -7.27
CA VAL A 177 -5.04 13.78 -7.08
C VAL A 177 -5.06 15.31 -7.06
N LYS A 178 -4.14 15.94 -6.33
CA LYS A 178 -4.02 17.42 -6.28
C LYS A 178 -3.46 18.07 -7.54
N SER A 179 -2.74 17.34 -8.40
CA SER A 179 -2.01 17.95 -9.51
C SER A 179 -2.19 17.22 -10.83
N ALA A 180 -2.22 18.01 -11.91
CA ALA A 180 -2.24 17.50 -13.28
C ALA A 180 -1.00 16.66 -13.60
N ALA A 181 0.15 16.98 -12.99
CA ALA A 181 1.38 16.20 -13.12
C ALA A 181 1.19 14.77 -12.58
N HIS A 182 0.60 14.62 -11.39
CA HIS A 182 0.33 13.30 -10.81
C HIS A 182 -0.62 12.49 -11.69
N LYS A 183 -1.71 13.12 -12.16
CA LYS A 183 -2.65 12.50 -13.09
C LYS A 183 -1.95 12.02 -14.36
N ALA A 184 -1.09 12.85 -14.96
CA ALA A 184 -0.39 12.53 -16.20
C ALA A 184 0.56 11.32 -16.03
N VAL A 185 1.29 11.26 -14.92
CA VAL A 185 2.22 10.14 -14.65
C VAL A 185 1.44 8.84 -14.42
N LEU A 186 0.38 8.85 -13.62
CA LEU A 186 -0.45 7.66 -13.40
C LEU A 186 -1.10 7.17 -14.70
N PHE A 187 -1.66 8.09 -15.51
CA PHE A 187 -2.26 7.74 -16.80
C PHE A 187 -1.24 7.18 -17.80
N LYS A 188 0.01 7.64 -17.76
CA LYS A 188 1.10 7.09 -18.57
C LYS A 188 1.43 5.65 -18.19
N LEU A 189 1.38 5.33 -16.89
CA LEU A 189 1.68 4.00 -16.39
C LEU A 189 0.51 3.01 -16.59
N ASP A 190 -0.72 3.47 -16.37
CA ASP A 190 -1.93 2.68 -16.55
C ASP A 190 -3.08 3.54 -17.05
N ARG A 191 -3.45 3.34 -18.31
CA ARG A 191 -4.53 4.09 -18.98
C ARG A 191 -5.92 3.63 -18.55
N THR A 192 -6.03 2.52 -17.82
CA THR A 192 -7.31 1.97 -17.34
C THR A 192 -7.74 2.58 -16.01
N LEU A 193 -6.82 3.22 -15.28
CA LEU A 193 -7.14 3.95 -14.06
C LEU A 193 -7.89 5.25 -14.39
N LYS A 194 -9.02 5.44 -13.72
CA LYS A 194 -9.75 6.71 -13.74
C LYS A 194 -9.13 7.65 -12.71
N VAL A 195 -8.42 8.67 -13.19
CA VAL A 195 -7.75 9.66 -12.34
C VAL A 195 -8.31 11.05 -12.61
N VAL A 196 -8.70 11.76 -11.54
CA VAL A 196 -9.23 13.12 -11.61
C VAL A 196 -8.36 14.08 -10.80
N VAL A 197 -8.20 15.30 -11.30
CA VAL A 197 -7.61 16.38 -10.50
C VAL A 197 -8.73 16.93 -9.64
N MET A 198 -8.51 16.97 -8.33
CA MET A 198 -9.46 17.53 -7.38
C MET A 198 -9.33 19.06 -7.41
N ASP A 199 -10.44 19.78 -7.49
CA ASP A 199 -10.51 21.25 -7.40
C ASP A 199 -11.06 21.73 -6.04
N TRP A 200 -11.44 20.80 -5.16
CA TRP A 200 -11.87 21.02 -3.78
C TRP A 200 -10.76 20.75 -2.74
N CYS A 201 -9.57 20.39 -3.23
CA CYS A 201 -8.34 20.05 -2.51
C CYS A 201 -7.15 20.54 -3.36
#